data_AF-A0A3N5WDC9-F1
#
_entry.id   AF-A0A3N5WDC9-F1
#
_cell.length_a   1.000
_cell.length_b   1.000
_cell.length_c   1.000
_cell.angle_alpha   90.00
_cell.angle_beta   90.00
_cell.angle_gamma   90.00
#
_symmetry.space_group_name_H-M   'P 1'
#
loop_
_entity.id
_entity.type
_entity.pdbx_description
1 polymer ?
#
loop_
_entity_poly.entity_id
_entity_poly.type
_entity_poly.pdbx_seq_one_letter_code
_entity_poly.pdbx_strand_id
1 'polypeptide(L)' 'IGDAQVSEKHANFIVNLGKATARDILKLVERVREGVQREKGILLEMEIQVAGENY' A
#
# COMPACT_ATOMS: atom_id res chain seq x y z
N ILE A 1 -6.41 2.25 -5.80
CA ILE A 1 -5.69 3.43 -6.38
C ILE A 1 -5.14 2.94 -7.69
N GLY A 2 -5.59 3.48 -8.83
CA GLY A 2 -5.46 2.75 -10.10
C GLY A 2 -6.02 1.33 -9.93
N ASP A 3 -5.27 0.33 -10.41
CA ASP A 3 -5.60 -1.10 -10.27
C ASP A 3 -5.01 -1.76 -9.01
N ALA A 4 -4.39 -1.00 -8.10
CA ALA A 4 -3.94 -1.52 -6.79
C ALA A 4 -5.08 -1.48 -5.76
N GLN A 5 -5.30 -2.60 -5.08
CA GLN A 5 -6.35 -2.75 -4.06
C GLN A 5 -5.82 -3.49 -2.82
N VAL A 6 -6.33 -3.18 -1.63
CA VAL A 6 -6.18 -4.05 -0.46
C VAL A 6 -7.08 -5.26 -0.65
N SER A 7 -6.55 -6.46 -0.46
CA SER A 7 -7.30 -7.72 -0.61
C SER A 7 -8.50 -7.76 0.33
N GLU A 8 -9.66 -8.12 -0.21
CA GLU A 8 -10.88 -8.35 0.58
C GLU A 8 -10.77 -9.57 1.49
N LYS A 9 -9.83 -10.49 1.23
CA LYS A 9 -9.61 -11.68 2.05
C LYS A 9 -8.70 -11.42 3.24
N HIS A 10 -7.71 -10.54 3.09
CA HIS A 10 -6.72 -10.28 4.13
C HIS A 10 -6.03 -8.92 3.92
N ALA A 11 -6.16 -8.00 4.88
CA ALA A 11 -5.76 -6.60 4.72
C ALA A 11 -4.23 -6.38 4.49
N ASN A 12 -3.38 -7.32 4.95
CA ASN A 12 -1.93 -7.23 4.71
C ASN A 12 -1.53 -7.51 3.25
N PHE A 13 -2.45 -7.96 2.39
CA PHE A 13 -2.16 -8.20 0.99
C PHE A 13 -2.65 -7.04 0.14
N ILE A 14 -1.74 -6.52 -0.70
CA ILE A 14 -2.11 -5.66 -1.82
C ILE A 14 -2.17 -6.52 -3.07
N VAL A 15 -3.30 -6.45 -3.78
CA VAL A 15 -3.53 -7.15 -5.04
C VAL A 15 -3.43 -6.18 -6.20
N ASN A 16 -2.81 -6.65 -7.29
CA ASN A 16 -2.83 -5.98 -8.58
C ASN A 16 -4.00 -6.57 -9.39
N LEU A 17 -5.00 -5.75 -9.70
CA LEU A 17 -6.20 -6.18 -10.45
C LEU A 17 -5.96 -6.27 -11.97
N GLY A 18 -4.76 -5.95 -12.44
CA GLY A 18 -4.33 -6.15 -13.82
C GLY A 18 -3.22 -5.21 -14.24
N LYS A 19 -3.42 -3.90 -14.09
CA LYS A 19 -2.51 -2.85 -14.59
C LYS A 19 -1.91 -1.97 -13.51
N ALA A 20 -1.86 -2.43 -12.25
CA ALA A 20 -1.31 -1.63 -11.17
C ALA A 20 0.18 -1.38 -11.39
N THR A 21 0.60 -0.11 -11.28
CA THR A 21 2.00 0.27 -11.31
C THR A 21 2.62 0.22 -9.91
N ALA A 22 3.96 0.19 -9.82
CA ALA A 22 4.65 0.33 -8.53
C ALA A 22 4.22 1.62 -7.79
N ARG A 23 4.02 2.71 -8.53
CA ARG A 23 3.53 3.98 -7.99
C ARG A 23 2.13 3.86 -7.39
N ASP A 24 1.24 3.08 -7.99
CA ASP A 24 -0.11 2.85 -7.46
C ASP A 24 -0.09 2.07 -6.15
N ILE A 25 0.78 1.04 -6.08
CA ILE A 25 1.00 0.25 -4.87
C ILE A 25 1.54 1.14 -3.75
N LEU A 26 2.62 1.91 -3.99
CA LEU A 26 3.21 2.79 -2.99
C LEU A 26 2.22 3.86 -2.49
N LYS A 27 1.43 4.46 -3.39
CA LYS A 27 0.36 5.40 -2.99
C LYS A 27 -0.71 4.73 -2.13
N LEU A 28 -1.04 3.47 -2.40
CA LEU A 28 -2.01 2.72 -1.60
C LEU A 28 -1.44 2.40 -0.22
N VAL A 29 -0.16 2.02 -0.14
CA VAL A 29 0.54 1.81 1.13
C VAL A 29 0.50 3.08 1.98
N GLU A 30 0.88 4.23 1.43
CA GLU A 30 0.83 5.51 2.17
C GLU A 30 -0.58 5.83 2.65
N ARG A 31 -1.61 5.66 1.80
CA ARG A 31 -3.00 5.87 2.21
C ARG A 31 -3.42 4.99 3.38
N VAL A 32 -2.99 3.72 3.39
CA VAL A 32 -3.28 2.78 4.50
C VAL A 32 -2.55 3.22 5.76
N ARG A 33 -1.25 3.55 5.66
CA ARG A 33 -0.42 4.01 6.79
C ARG A 33 -1.03 5.24 7.45
N GLU A 34 -1.38 6.25 6.66
CA GLU A 34 -2.02 7.47 7.17
C GLU A 34 -3.39 7.18 7.79
N GLY A 35 -4.19 6.29 7.18
CA GLY A 35 -5.49 5.89 7.71
C GLY A 35 -5.38 5.26 9.09
N VAL A 36 -4.48 4.29 9.23
CA VAL A 36 -4.23 3.61 10.52
C VAL A 36 -3.66 4.58 11.56
N GLN A 37 -2.75 5.48 11.16
CA GLN A 37 -2.24 6.49 12.08
C GLN A 37 -3.36 7.43 12.57
N ARG A 38 -4.23 7.90 11.68
CA ARG A 38 -5.34 8.79 12.06
C ARG A 38 -6.38 8.08 12.94
N GLU A 39 -6.74 6.85 12.62
CA GLU A 39 -7.83 6.14 13.30
C GLU A 39 -7.39 5.42 14.58
N LYS A 40 -6.15 4.96 14.63
CA LYS A 40 -5.63 4.12 15.71
C LYS A 40 -4.44 4.73 16.46
N GLY A 41 -3.88 5.83 15.96
CA GLY A 41 -2.67 6.44 16.53
C GLY A 41 -1.41 5.59 16.32
N ILE A 42 -1.47 4.55 15.47
CA ILE A 42 -0.38 3.61 15.22
C ILE A 42 0.33 3.99 13.93
N LEU A 43 1.64 4.20 14.03
CA LEU A 43 2.50 4.33 12.85
C LEU A 43 2.89 2.93 12.39
N LEU A 44 2.39 2.51 11.23
CA LEU A 44 2.83 1.26 10.62
C LEU A 44 4.27 1.41 10.12
N GLU A 45 5.01 0.31 10.02
CA GLU A 45 6.32 0.23 9.38
C GLU A 45 6.22 -0.69 8.16
N MET A 46 6.96 -0.38 7.09
CA MET A 46 6.97 -1.23 5.90
C MET A 46 7.94 -2.39 6.10
N GLU A 47 7.46 -3.62 5.94
CA GLU A 47 8.30 -4.83 5.91
C GLU A 47 9.00 -5.01 4.54
N ILE A 48 8.34 -4.56 3.46
CA ILE A 48 8.84 -4.74 2.10
C ILE A 48 9.95 -3.74 1.76
N GLN A 49 10.85 -4.16 0.87
CA GLN A 49 11.86 -3.28 0.27
C GLN A 49 11.40 -2.83 -1.12
N VAL A 50 11.71 -1.57 -1.47
CA VAL A 50 11.39 -0.98 -2.77
C VAL A 50 12.67 -0.93 -3.62
N ALA A 51 12.60 -1.41 -4.88
CA ALA A 51 13.74 -1.60 -5.79
C ALA A 51 13.55 -0.90 -7.18
N GLY A 52 14.63 -0.38 -7.80
CA GLY A 52 14.67 0.60 -8.94
C GLY A 52 15.39 1.97 -8.66
N GLU A 53 15.17 3.00 -9.47
CA GLU A 53 15.80 4.33 -9.27
C GLU A 53 14.74 5.39 -8.95
N ASN A 54 15.02 6.29 -7.99
CA ASN A 54 14.15 7.42 -7.59
C ASN A 54 12.76 7.09 -7.02
N TYR A 55 12.70 6.29 -5.96
CA TYR A 55 11.54 6.23 -5.05
C TYR A 55 11.86 6.86 -3.71
#